data_AF-A0A163B5C3-F1
#
_entry.id   AF-A0A163B5C3-F1
#
_cell.length_a   1.000
_cell.length_b   1.000
_cell.length_c   1.000
_cell.angle_alpha   90.00
_cell.angle_beta   90.00
_cell.angle_gamma   90.00
#
_symmetry.space_group_name_H-M   'P 1'
#
loop_
_entity.id
_entity.type
_entity.pdbx_description
1 polymer ?
#
loop_
_entity_poly.entity_id
_entity_poly.type
_entity_poly.pdbx_seq_one_letter_code
_entity_poly.pdbx_strand_id
1 'polypeptide(L)'
;MSVNNLAQLPDDALLEDTNEEVCQLLHDRFKQDKPYTLLGNHRLIVVNPYKPLDLLNDVTLQAYANHGYKDLLAATDGFAAPEPHVYELATRVYFIMRRRGKDQGIVLSGVSGSGKSTTHRHILNELLLLSTHTRREDKVRQQIVSVNTIVDAFTTAATTDTTTASRIGKFQSLQFNERGRIVGSHLAVYLLDKFRVTRAQTAANYHVFHQLLAGTS
;
A
#
# COMPACT_ATOMS: atom_id res chain seq x y z
N MET A 1 1.35 -5.90 30.53
CA MET A 1 0.47 -6.33 29.42
C MET A 1 1.34 -6.41 28.18
N SER A 2 1.42 -7.57 27.52
CA SER A 2 2.21 -7.70 26.29
C SER A 2 1.47 -6.93 25.18
N VAL A 3 1.90 -5.68 24.93
CA VAL A 3 1.29 -4.81 23.92
C VAL A 3 1.79 -5.28 22.55
N ASN A 4 1.26 -6.40 22.06
CA ASN A 4 1.56 -6.91 20.71
C ASN A 4 0.97 -6.01 19.60
N ASN A 5 0.21 -4.97 19.97
CA ASN A 5 -0.48 -4.06 19.07
C ASN A 5 -0.74 -2.71 19.75
N LEU A 6 -0.44 -1.59 19.06
CA LEU A 6 -0.66 -0.21 19.55
C LEU A 6 -2.11 0.25 19.37
N ALA A 7 -3.03 -0.65 18.99
CA ALA A 7 -4.45 -0.38 18.83
C ALA A 7 -5.15 0.19 20.09
N GLN A 8 -4.63 -0.11 21.28
CA GLN A 8 -5.21 0.33 22.56
C GLN A 8 -4.75 1.74 22.99
N LEU A 9 -3.77 2.34 22.32
CA LEU A 9 -3.31 3.68 22.63
C LEU A 9 -4.26 4.73 22.03
N PRO A 10 -4.63 5.78 22.79
CA PRO A 10 -5.36 6.94 22.26
C PRO A 10 -4.65 7.56 21.05
N ASP A 11 -5.40 8.13 20.11
CA ASP A 11 -4.86 8.74 18.87
C ASP A 11 -3.82 9.86 19.15
N ASP A 12 -3.86 10.44 20.35
CA ASP A 12 -3.03 11.55 20.84
C ASP A 12 -1.89 11.10 21.78
N ALA A 13 -1.75 9.80 22.06
CA ALA A 13 -0.86 9.27 23.09
C ALA A 13 0.62 9.13 22.68
N LEU A 14 1.01 9.63 21.50
CA LEU A 14 2.42 9.70 21.07
C LEU A 14 3.16 10.88 21.75
N LEU A 15 2.94 11.07 23.05
CA LEU A 15 3.71 12.00 23.88
C LEU A 15 5.09 11.40 24.19
N GLU A 16 6.08 12.29 24.35
CA GLU A 16 7.53 12.06 24.26
C GLU A 16 8.07 10.84 25.04
N ASP A 17 7.42 10.43 26.14
CA ASP A 17 7.80 9.28 26.96
C ASP A 17 7.50 7.90 26.32
N THR A 18 6.69 7.84 25.25
CA THR A 18 6.29 6.58 24.58
C THR A 18 7.17 6.18 23.38
N ASN A 19 8.11 7.05 22.97
CA ASN A 19 8.89 6.83 21.75
C ASN A 19 9.82 5.60 21.83
N GLU A 20 10.42 5.36 22.98
CA GLU A 20 11.34 4.22 23.16
C GLU A 20 10.58 2.89 23.16
N GLU A 21 9.42 2.83 23.82
CA GLU A 21 8.55 1.65 23.83
C GLU A 21 8.01 1.31 22.44
N VAL A 22 7.59 2.33 21.68
CA VAL A 22 7.13 2.16 20.30
C VAL A 22 8.28 1.67 19.41
N CYS A 23 9.47 2.26 19.52
CA CYS A 23 10.65 1.82 18.78
C CYS A 23 11.01 0.36 19.10
N GLN A 24 11.01 -0.01 20.38
CA GLN A 24 11.32 -1.35 20.83
C GLN A 24 10.29 -2.37 20.30
N LEU A 25 9.00 -2.05 20.37
CA LEU A 25 7.94 -2.90 19.81
C LEU A 25 8.09 -3.10 18.30
N LEU A 26 8.32 -2.02 17.55
CA LEU A 26 8.50 -2.09 16.10
C LEU A 26 9.75 -2.92 15.75
N HIS A 27 10.82 -2.79 16.52
CA HIS A 27 12.05 -3.58 16.36
C HIS A 27 11.83 -5.07 16.62
N ASP A 28 11.12 -5.42 17.70
CA ASP A 28 10.86 -6.81 18.05
C ASP A 28 9.90 -7.48 17.06
N ARG A 29 8.89 -6.74 16.55
CA ARG A 29 8.02 -7.22 15.47
C ARG A 29 8.78 -7.39 14.15
N PHE A 30 9.69 -6.46 13.84
CA PHE A 30 10.54 -6.55 12.65
C PHE A 30 11.42 -7.81 12.69
N LYS A 31 12.01 -8.15 13.83
CA LYS A 31 12.79 -9.39 14.01
C LYS A 31 11.97 -10.67 13.81
N GLN A 32 10.65 -10.60 14.02
CA GLN A 32 9.72 -11.71 13.85
C GLN A 32 9.06 -11.72 12.46
N ASP A 33 9.54 -10.93 11.50
CA ASP A 33 8.97 -10.81 10.16
C ASP A 33 7.51 -10.35 10.13
N LYS A 34 7.14 -9.52 11.11
CA LYS A 34 5.82 -8.89 11.21
C LYS A 34 5.94 -7.39 10.92
N PRO A 35 5.93 -6.95 9.64
CA PRO A 35 6.20 -5.56 9.27
C PRO A 35 5.05 -4.60 9.58
N TYR A 36 3.88 -5.12 9.89
CA TYR A 36 2.63 -4.36 10.05
C TYR A 36 2.28 -4.23 11.53
N THR A 37 1.97 -3.01 11.96
CA THR A 37 1.52 -2.72 13.33
C THR A 37 0.37 -1.73 13.27
N LEU A 38 -0.76 -2.06 13.88
CA LEU A 38 -1.90 -1.14 13.92
C LEU A 38 -1.66 -0.06 14.99
N LEU A 39 -2.01 1.18 14.66
CA LEU A 39 -1.99 2.31 15.60
C LEU A 39 -3.41 2.90 15.63
N GLY A 40 -4.05 2.83 16.80
CA GLY A 40 -5.47 3.16 16.94
C GLY A 40 -6.35 2.33 15.98
N ASN A 41 -7.42 2.95 15.46
CA ASN A 41 -8.40 2.26 14.62
C ASN A 41 -8.17 2.41 13.11
N HIS A 42 -7.40 3.42 12.69
CA HIS A 42 -7.37 3.85 11.28
C HIS A 42 -5.96 4.03 10.70
N ARG A 43 -4.90 3.82 11.48
CA ARG A 43 -3.51 3.97 11.03
C ARG A 43 -2.79 2.62 11.05
N LEU A 44 -2.03 2.35 10.00
CA LEU A 44 -1.19 1.17 9.89
C LEU A 44 0.26 1.61 9.74
N ILE A 45 1.09 1.27 10.72
CA ILE A 45 2.53 1.46 10.65
C ILE A 45 3.12 0.30 9.87
N VAL A 46 3.96 0.63 8.88
CA VAL A 46 4.66 -0.34 8.05
C VAL A 46 6.15 -0.12 8.15
N VAL A 47 6.88 -1.13 8.63
CA VAL A 47 8.34 -1.17 8.61
C VAL A 47 8.77 -2.03 7.44
N ASN A 48 9.50 -1.45 6.48
CA ASN A 48 9.91 -2.18 5.27
C ASN A 48 10.86 -3.34 5.63
N PRO A 49 10.50 -4.61 5.37
CA PRO A 49 11.31 -5.78 5.71
C PRO A 49 12.57 -5.92 4.82
N TYR A 50 12.66 -5.20 3.70
CA TYR A 50 13.72 -5.34 2.67
C TYR A 50 13.90 -6.77 2.11
N LYS A 51 12.91 -7.63 2.33
CA LYS A 51 12.84 -8.99 1.81
C LYS A 51 11.41 -9.32 1.39
N PRO A 52 11.21 -10.23 0.42
CA PRO A 52 9.88 -10.77 0.18
C PRO A 52 9.39 -11.50 1.44
N LEU A 53 8.10 -11.35 1.74
CA LEU A 53 7.47 -12.05 2.85
C LEU A 53 6.40 -12.99 2.28
N ASP A 54 6.38 -14.23 2.77
CA ASP A 54 5.42 -15.25 2.32
C ASP A 54 3.97 -14.85 2.58
N LEU A 55 3.73 -13.97 3.55
CA LEU A 55 2.41 -13.42 3.86
C LEU A 55 1.84 -12.51 2.76
N LEU A 56 2.64 -12.06 1.80
CA LEU A 56 2.20 -11.19 0.69
C LEU A 56 1.93 -11.98 -0.61
N ASN A 57 1.36 -13.17 -0.48
CA ASN A 57 1.01 -14.04 -1.61
C ASN A 57 -0.49 -13.95 -1.98
N ASP A 58 -0.85 -14.57 -3.11
CA ASP A 58 -2.23 -14.59 -3.63
C ASP A 58 -3.20 -15.38 -2.73
N VAL A 59 -2.71 -16.36 -1.98
CA VAL A 59 -3.52 -17.15 -1.03
C VAL A 59 -3.97 -16.28 0.14
N THR A 60 -3.06 -15.50 0.71
CA THR A 60 -3.36 -14.54 1.78
C THR A 60 -4.29 -13.45 1.27
N LEU A 61 -4.06 -12.95 0.05
CA LEU A 61 -4.95 -11.98 -0.61
C LEU A 61 -6.40 -12.52 -0.68
N GLN A 62 -6.58 -13.76 -1.15
CA GLN A 62 -7.89 -14.40 -1.20
C GLN A 62 -8.49 -14.65 0.18
N ALA A 63 -7.68 -15.03 1.17
CA ALA A 63 -8.15 -15.23 2.54
C ALA A 63 -8.76 -13.94 3.11
N TYR A 64 -8.08 -12.80 3.00
CA TYR A 64 -8.62 -11.52 3.45
C TYR A 64 -9.86 -11.10 2.67
N ALA A 65 -9.89 -11.34 1.35
CA ALA A 65 -11.07 -11.06 0.54
C ALA A 65 -12.30 -11.89 0.95
N ASN A 66 -12.09 -13.15 1.32
CA ASN A 66 -13.15 -14.10 1.69
C ASN A 66 -13.68 -13.89 3.11
N HIS A 67 -12.81 -13.60 4.08
CA HIS A 67 -13.23 -13.41 5.48
C HIS A 67 -14.06 -12.14 5.70
N GLY A 68 -14.02 -11.19 4.77
CA GLY A 68 -14.90 -10.02 4.75
C GLY A 68 -14.83 -9.15 6.02
N TYR A 69 -15.59 -8.06 6.03
CA TYR A 69 -15.61 -7.12 7.17
C TYR A 69 -16.26 -7.68 8.46
N LYS A 70 -17.03 -8.78 8.37
CA LYS A 70 -17.81 -9.31 9.51
C LYS A 70 -17.04 -10.32 10.38
N ASP A 71 -16.19 -11.17 9.80
CA ASP A 71 -15.36 -12.11 10.60
C ASP A 71 -14.12 -11.44 11.19
N LEU A 72 -13.77 -10.23 10.72
CA LEU A 72 -12.66 -9.43 11.27
C LEU A 72 -13.03 -8.70 12.57
N LEU A 73 -14.34 -8.45 12.80
CA LEU A 73 -14.86 -7.78 14.00
C LEU A 73 -15.54 -8.73 14.98
N ALA A 74 -16.06 -9.87 14.50
CA ALA A 74 -16.60 -10.91 15.33
C ALA A 74 -15.48 -11.93 15.60
N ALA A 75 -14.91 -11.88 16.81
CA ALA A 75 -14.18 -13.00 17.39
C ALA A 75 -15.17 -14.15 17.68
N THR A 76 -15.86 -14.62 16.66
CA THR A 76 -16.80 -15.74 16.73
C THR A 76 -16.08 -16.96 16.19
N ASP A 77 -15.94 -17.95 17.08
CA ASP A 77 -15.54 -19.33 16.85
C ASP A 77 -14.10 -19.54 16.32
N GLY A 78 -13.12 -19.29 17.19
CA GLY A 78 -11.80 -19.94 17.11
C GLY A 78 -10.74 -19.28 16.23
N PHE A 79 -11.07 -18.20 15.53
CA PHE A 79 -10.07 -17.41 14.79
C PHE A 79 -9.42 -16.37 15.72
N ALA A 80 -8.12 -16.50 15.97
CA ALA A 80 -7.35 -15.47 16.65
C ALA A 80 -7.49 -14.14 15.90
N ALA A 81 -7.53 -13.01 16.62
CA ALA A 81 -7.58 -11.68 16.02
C ALA A 81 -6.52 -11.61 14.91
N PRO A 82 -6.91 -11.32 13.65
CA PRO A 82 -5.97 -11.38 12.54
C PRO A 82 -4.83 -10.40 12.79
N GLU A 83 -3.60 -10.85 12.56
CA GLU A 83 -2.43 -9.97 12.64
C GLU A 83 -2.64 -8.75 11.73
N PRO A 84 -2.24 -7.55 12.16
CA PRO A 84 -2.36 -6.35 11.34
C PRO A 84 -1.81 -6.58 9.94
N HIS A 85 -2.55 -6.19 8.91
CA HIS A 85 -2.15 -6.46 7.54
C HIS A 85 -2.64 -5.38 6.57
N VAL A 86 -1.89 -5.16 5.49
CA VAL A 86 -2.25 -4.18 4.46
C VAL A 86 -3.54 -4.56 3.71
N TYR A 87 -3.75 -5.86 3.48
CA TYR A 87 -4.99 -6.35 2.87
C TYR A 87 -6.19 -6.10 3.78
N GLU A 88 -6.07 -6.34 5.09
CA GLU A 88 -7.15 -6.03 6.06
C GLU A 88 -7.59 -4.57 5.95
N LEU A 89 -6.63 -3.64 5.92
CA LEU A 89 -6.91 -2.21 5.74
C LEU A 89 -7.67 -1.93 4.43
N ALA A 90 -7.23 -2.51 3.31
CA ALA A 90 -7.86 -2.32 2.01
C ALA A 90 -9.28 -2.93 1.95
N THR A 91 -9.45 -4.15 2.44
CA THR A 91 -10.74 -4.85 2.56
C THR A 91 -11.72 -4.04 3.41
N ARG A 92 -11.26 -3.54 4.57
CA ARG A 92 -12.04 -2.69 5.47
C ARG A 92 -12.49 -1.40 4.79
N VAL A 93 -11.59 -0.69 4.13
CA VAL A 93 -11.90 0.55 3.39
C VAL A 93 -12.94 0.29 2.30
N TYR A 94 -12.79 -0.79 1.53
CA TYR A 94 -13.73 -1.16 0.47
C TYR A 94 -15.15 -1.45 0.98
N PHE A 95 -15.27 -2.26 2.04
CA PHE A 95 -16.59 -2.58 2.60
C PHE A 95 -17.24 -1.38 3.28
N ILE A 96 -16.47 -0.51 3.94
CA ILE A 96 -16.99 0.76 4.48
C ILE A 96 -17.51 1.66 3.35
N MET A 97 -16.76 1.81 2.27
CA MET A 97 -17.16 2.56 1.08
C MET A 97 -18.49 2.03 0.52
N ARG A 98 -18.61 0.71 0.32
CA ARG A 98 -19.83 0.07 -0.20
C ARG A 98 -21.02 0.22 0.74
N ARG A 99 -20.82 0.05 2.04
CA ARG A 99 -21.90 0.13 3.04
C ARG A 99 -22.41 1.55 3.23
N ARG A 100 -21.50 2.54 3.23
CA ARG A 100 -21.85 3.95 3.49
C ARG A 100 -22.17 4.74 2.23
N GLY A 101 -21.78 4.26 1.05
CA GLY A 101 -21.93 4.99 -0.21
C GLY A 101 -21.13 6.30 -0.23
N LYS A 102 -19.99 6.34 0.48
CA LYS A 102 -19.14 7.54 0.60
C LYS A 102 -17.72 7.24 0.14
N ASP A 103 -17.11 8.22 -0.51
CA ASP A 103 -15.71 8.16 -0.94
C ASP A 103 -14.77 7.95 0.27
N GLN A 104 -13.72 7.17 0.05
CA GLN A 104 -12.70 6.86 1.05
C GLN A 104 -11.32 7.32 0.55
N GLY A 105 -10.46 7.75 1.48
CA GLY A 105 -9.10 8.17 1.19
C GLY A 105 -8.09 7.35 1.96
N ILE A 106 -7.02 6.92 1.27
CA ILE A 106 -5.84 6.30 1.89
C ILE A 106 -4.64 7.19 1.58
N VAL A 107 -3.93 7.63 2.61
CA VAL A 107 -2.73 8.45 2.49
C VAL A 107 -1.52 7.61 2.88
N LEU A 108 -0.55 7.51 1.98
CA LEU A 108 0.72 6.82 2.23
C LEU A 108 1.81 7.87 2.47
N SER A 109 2.27 7.98 3.71
CA SER A 109 3.35 8.88 4.11
C SER A 109 4.59 8.10 4.55
N GLY A 110 5.77 8.71 4.42
CA GLY A 110 7.03 8.10 4.82
C GLY A 110 8.21 8.52 3.94
N VAL A 111 9.42 8.31 4.45
CA VAL A 111 10.69 8.62 3.76
C VAL A 111 10.91 7.75 2.51
N SER A 112 11.84 8.14 1.63
CA SER A 112 12.21 7.30 0.49
C SER A 112 12.67 5.92 0.97
N GLY A 113 12.31 4.85 0.24
CA GLY A 113 12.65 3.48 0.64
C GLY A 113 11.77 2.86 1.73
N SER A 114 10.83 3.59 2.34
CA SER A 114 9.96 3.06 3.42
C SER A 114 8.91 2.03 2.98
N GLY A 115 8.89 1.61 1.71
CA GLY A 115 7.94 0.62 1.18
C GLY A 115 6.61 1.18 0.66
N LYS A 116 6.42 2.51 0.58
CA LYS A 116 5.16 3.14 0.10
C LYS A 116 4.66 2.57 -1.23
N SER A 117 5.52 2.45 -2.24
CA SER A 117 5.11 1.96 -3.57
C SER A 117 4.68 0.49 -3.53
N THR A 118 5.37 -0.32 -2.72
CA THR A 118 5.00 -1.73 -2.48
C THR A 118 3.65 -1.81 -1.78
N THR A 119 3.46 -1.06 -0.69
CA THR A 119 2.18 -0.97 0.04
C THR A 119 1.04 -0.50 -0.86
N HIS A 120 1.26 0.53 -1.69
CA HIS A 120 0.29 1.01 -2.67
C HIS A 120 -0.15 -0.11 -3.61
N ARG A 121 0.79 -0.87 -4.16
CA ARG A 121 0.50 -1.99 -5.07
C ARG A 121 -0.32 -3.09 -4.38
N HIS A 122 0.00 -3.42 -3.13
CA HIS A 122 -0.77 -4.41 -2.36
C HIS A 122 -2.20 -3.95 -2.09
N ILE A 123 -2.40 -2.68 -1.69
CA ILE A 123 -3.73 -2.09 -1.52
C ILE A 123 -4.50 -2.11 -2.84
N LEU A 124 -3.87 -1.66 -3.93
CA LEU A 124 -4.49 -1.62 -5.25
C LEU A 124 -4.93 -3.01 -5.69
N ASN A 125 -4.08 -4.03 -5.54
CA ASN A 125 -4.40 -5.40 -5.92
C ASN A 125 -5.58 -5.96 -5.12
N GLU A 126 -5.64 -5.73 -3.82
CA GLU A 126 -6.77 -6.17 -2.97
C GLU A 126 -8.08 -5.49 -3.37
N LEU A 127 -8.06 -4.16 -3.57
CA LEU A 127 -9.24 -3.42 -4.03
C LEU A 127 -9.72 -3.89 -5.40
N LEU A 128 -8.80 -4.18 -6.32
CA LEU A 128 -9.13 -4.70 -7.65
C LEU A 128 -9.66 -6.14 -7.58
N LEU A 129 -9.12 -6.99 -6.71
CA LEU A 129 -9.62 -8.35 -6.49
C LEU A 129 -11.07 -8.31 -5.99
N LEU A 130 -11.35 -7.49 -4.98
CA LEU A 130 -12.67 -7.36 -4.36
C LEU A 130 -13.77 -6.79 -5.27
N SER A 131 -13.38 -6.07 -6.32
CA SER A 131 -14.29 -5.31 -7.18
C SER A 131 -14.40 -5.86 -8.61
N THR A 132 -13.64 -6.91 -8.94
CA THR A 132 -13.60 -7.54 -10.27
C THR A 132 -14.29 -8.91 -10.23
N HIS A 133 -15.37 -9.06 -10.98
CA HIS A 133 -16.15 -10.29 -11.05
C HIS A 133 -16.41 -10.77 -12.49
N THR A 134 -16.25 -9.89 -13.49
CA THR A 134 -16.51 -10.21 -14.90
C THR A 134 -15.27 -9.99 -15.76
N ARG A 135 -15.25 -10.62 -16.95
CA ARG A 135 -14.17 -10.42 -17.93
C ARG A 135 -14.00 -8.97 -18.38
N ARG A 136 -15.09 -8.18 -18.39
CA ARG A 136 -15.04 -6.75 -18.71
C ARG A 136 -14.32 -5.96 -17.62
N GLU A 137 -14.64 -6.23 -16.37
CA GLU A 137 -13.98 -5.61 -15.20
C GLU A 137 -12.51 -6.03 -15.13
N ASP A 138 -12.19 -7.29 -15.47
CA ASP A 138 -10.81 -7.78 -15.54
C ASP A 138 -9.96 -7.01 -16.55
N LYS A 139 -10.52 -6.67 -17.72
CA LYS A 139 -9.83 -5.82 -18.69
C LYS A 139 -9.51 -4.43 -18.10
N VAL A 140 -10.43 -3.86 -17.34
CA VAL A 140 -10.21 -2.57 -16.65
C VAL A 140 -9.13 -2.71 -15.59
N ARG A 141 -9.17 -3.77 -14.77
CA ARG A 141 -8.13 -4.11 -13.79
C ARG A 141 -6.75 -4.17 -14.44
N GLN A 142 -6.60 -4.89 -15.54
CA GLN A 142 -5.33 -5.00 -16.27
C GLN A 142 -4.84 -3.64 -16.75
N GLN A 143 -5.71 -2.82 -17.35
CA GLN A 143 -5.36 -1.47 -17.78
C GLN A 143 -4.85 -0.61 -16.62
N ILE A 144 -5.51 -0.67 -15.45
CA ILE A 144 -5.10 0.07 -14.26
C ILE A 144 -3.70 -0.35 -13.77
N VAL A 145 -3.42 -1.65 -13.77
CA VAL A 145 -2.10 -2.18 -13.39
C VAL A 145 -1.04 -1.76 -14.41
N SER A 146 -1.32 -1.88 -15.71
CA SER A 146 -0.39 -1.51 -16.78
C SER A 146 -0.04 -0.02 -16.77
N VAL A 147 -1.01 0.87 -16.54
CA VAL A 147 -0.76 2.31 -16.44
C VAL A 147 0.19 2.63 -15.28
N ASN A 148 0.06 1.93 -14.15
CA ASN A 148 0.98 2.10 -13.02
C ASN A 148 2.42 1.74 -13.40
N THR A 149 2.64 0.62 -14.09
CA THR A 149 3.97 0.23 -14.58
C THR A 149 4.57 1.31 -15.49
N ILE A 150 3.77 1.87 -16.40
CA ILE A 150 4.23 2.95 -17.30
C ILE A 150 4.59 4.19 -16.48
N VAL A 151 3.69 4.66 -15.61
CA VAL A 151 3.96 5.86 -14.80
C VAL A 151 5.20 5.69 -13.93
N ASP A 152 5.37 4.52 -13.31
CA ASP A 152 6.53 4.26 -12.47
C ASP A 152 7.83 4.33 -13.30
N ALA A 153 7.87 3.81 -14.53
CA ALA A 153 9.03 3.96 -15.43
C ALA A 153 9.41 5.42 -15.71
N PHE A 154 8.42 6.30 -15.89
CA PHE A 154 8.64 7.72 -16.18
C PHE A 154 8.94 8.58 -14.95
N THR A 155 8.62 8.10 -13.75
CA THR A 155 8.60 8.94 -12.53
C THR A 155 9.51 8.45 -11.41
N THR A 156 10.13 7.30 -11.60
CA THR A 156 11.13 6.74 -10.67
C THR A 156 12.53 6.80 -11.27
N ALA A 157 13.50 7.01 -10.39
CA ALA A 157 14.92 7.08 -10.72
C ALA A 157 15.74 6.48 -9.57
N ALA A 158 16.96 6.03 -9.87
CA ALA A 158 17.91 5.66 -8.83
C ALA A 158 18.47 6.93 -8.15
N THR A 159 18.68 6.84 -6.84
CA THR A 159 19.41 7.82 -6.02
C THR A 159 20.67 7.19 -5.47
N THR A 160 21.51 7.97 -4.80
CA THR A 160 22.72 7.45 -4.13
C THR A 160 22.38 6.33 -3.13
N ASP A 161 21.27 6.47 -2.41
CA ASP A 161 20.91 5.58 -1.30
C ASP A 161 19.89 4.50 -1.69
N THR A 162 19.22 4.62 -2.84
CA THR A 162 18.14 3.69 -3.23
C THR A 162 18.14 3.42 -4.73
N THR A 163 17.90 2.17 -5.11
CA THR A 163 17.85 1.75 -6.53
C THR A 163 16.63 2.30 -7.27
N THR A 164 15.53 2.56 -6.55
CA THR A 164 14.28 3.09 -7.12
C THR A 164 13.60 4.02 -6.12
N ALA A 165 13.56 5.31 -6.43
CA ALA A 165 12.85 6.34 -5.67
C ALA A 165 11.84 7.07 -6.55
N SER A 166 10.60 7.19 -6.07
CA SER A 166 9.59 8.06 -6.68
C SER A 166 9.97 9.52 -6.49
N ARG A 167 10.00 10.30 -7.57
CA ARG A 167 10.33 11.73 -7.58
C ARG A 167 9.10 12.59 -7.90
N ILE A 168 7.94 12.15 -7.43
CA ILE A 168 6.62 12.74 -7.69
C ILE A 168 5.70 12.59 -6.47
N GLY A 169 4.67 13.42 -6.40
CA GLY A 169 3.42 13.09 -5.73
C GLY A 169 2.50 12.31 -6.67
N LYS A 170 1.81 11.28 -6.17
CA LYS A 170 0.91 10.43 -6.96
C LYS A 170 -0.46 10.38 -6.29
N PHE A 171 -1.51 10.70 -7.03
CA PHE A 171 -2.90 10.53 -6.61
C PHE A 171 -3.60 9.59 -7.57
N GLN A 172 -4.16 8.51 -7.04
CA GLN A 172 -4.94 7.57 -7.83
C GLN A 172 -6.31 7.40 -7.18
N SER A 173 -7.37 7.69 -7.94
CA SER A 173 -8.74 7.36 -7.55
C SER A 173 -9.21 6.14 -8.33
N LEU A 174 -9.84 5.19 -7.63
CA LEU A 174 -10.57 4.07 -8.23
C LEU A 174 -12.06 4.39 -8.22
N GLN A 175 -12.74 4.14 -9.33
CA GLN A 175 -14.15 4.47 -9.51
C GLN A 175 -14.97 3.19 -9.50
N PHE A 176 -15.95 3.13 -8.59
CA PHE A 176 -16.83 1.97 -8.43
C PHE A 176 -18.27 2.35 -8.74
N ASN A 177 -19.05 1.41 -9.29
CA ASN A 177 -20.49 1.60 -9.43
C ASN A 177 -21.22 1.35 -8.10
N GLU A 178 -22.54 1.57 -8.08
CA GLU A 178 -23.38 1.35 -6.89
C GLU A 178 -23.31 -0.08 -6.33
N ARG A 179 -22.96 -1.06 -7.17
CA ARG A 179 -22.77 -2.46 -6.74
C ARG A 179 -21.38 -2.72 -6.15
N GLY A 180 -20.48 -1.73 -6.18
CA GLY A 180 -19.09 -1.82 -5.72
C GLY A 180 -18.11 -2.34 -6.77
N ARG A 181 -18.52 -2.47 -8.04
CA ARG A 181 -17.66 -3.03 -9.09
C ARG A 181 -16.81 -1.96 -9.74
N ILE A 182 -15.58 -2.32 -10.11
CA ILE A 182 -14.65 -1.39 -10.75
C ILE A 182 -15.18 -0.96 -12.12
N VAL A 183 -15.20 0.37 -12.34
CA VAL A 183 -15.62 0.98 -13.61
C VAL A 183 -14.45 1.66 -14.30
N GLY A 184 -13.53 2.23 -13.52
CA GLY A 184 -12.37 2.94 -14.04
C GLY A 184 -11.43 3.43 -12.96
N SER A 185 -10.40 4.18 -13.37
CA SER A 185 -9.47 4.85 -12.49
C SER A 185 -9.03 6.17 -13.11
N HIS A 186 -8.76 7.16 -12.26
CA HIS A 186 -8.08 8.38 -12.62
C HIS A 186 -6.76 8.46 -11.86
N LEU A 187 -5.68 8.77 -12.57
CA LEU A 187 -4.34 8.87 -12.02
C LEU A 187 -3.77 10.25 -12.36
N ALA A 188 -3.37 10.98 -11.33
CA ALA A 188 -2.73 12.29 -11.44
C ALA A 188 -1.34 12.24 -10.80
N VAL A 189 -0.39 12.90 -11.46
CA VAL A 189 1.00 13.02 -11.03
C VAL A 189 1.29 14.49 -10.76
N TYR A 190 1.94 14.76 -9.64
CA TYR A 190 2.26 16.10 -9.17
C TYR A 190 3.75 16.22 -8.87
N LEU A 191 4.26 17.46 -8.90
CA LEU A 191 5.61 17.81 -8.42
C LEU A 191 6.73 17.01 -9.06
N LEU A 192 6.65 16.74 -10.37
CA LEU A 192 7.72 16.09 -11.12
C LEU A 192 9.00 16.93 -11.09
N ASP A 193 10.10 16.30 -10.68
CA ASP A 193 11.45 16.87 -10.66
C ASP A 193 12.02 17.05 -12.08
N LYS A 194 11.53 18.09 -12.79
CA LYS A 194 11.92 18.40 -14.17
C LYS A 194 13.42 18.63 -14.34
N PHE A 195 14.10 19.15 -13.32
CA PHE A 195 15.53 19.46 -13.40
C PHE A 195 16.38 18.20 -13.61
N ARG A 196 15.95 17.06 -13.06
CA ARG A 196 16.62 15.76 -13.23
C ARG A 196 16.80 15.37 -14.69
N VAL A 197 15.83 15.71 -15.55
CA VAL A 197 15.89 15.39 -16.99
C VAL A 197 17.12 16.03 -17.64
N THR A 198 17.47 17.26 -17.23
CA THR A 198 18.53 18.06 -17.87
C THR A 198 19.87 18.05 -17.14
N ARG A 199 19.89 17.73 -15.83
CA ARG A 199 21.05 17.94 -14.93
C ARG A 199 21.53 16.69 -14.21
N ALA A 200 21.35 15.50 -14.82
CA ALA A 200 21.81 14.23 -14.25
C ALA A 200 23.36 14.13 -14.27
N GLN A 201 24.04 14.83 -13.36
CA GLN A 201 25.51 14.80 -13.25
C GLN A 201 26.03 13.78 -12.22
N THR A 202 25.25 13.46 -11.17
CA THR A 202 25.70 12.57 -10.08
C THR A 202 24.74 11.40 -9.77
N ALA A 203 23.49 11.45 -10.22
CA ALA A 203 22.50 10.38 -10.05
C ALA A 203 21.90 9.98 -11.39
N ALA A 204 21.46 8.73 -11.53
CA ALA A 204 20.82 8.24 -12.73
C ALA A 204 19.56 9.04 -13.09
N ASN A 205 19.26 9.12 -14.38
CA ASN A 205 18.04 9.75 -14.86
C ASN A 205 16.83 8.83 -14.61
N TYR A 206 15.63 9.26 -15.02
CA TYR A 206 14.43 8.44 -14.93
C TYR A 206 14.60 7.10 -15.66
N HIS A 207 14.03 6.03 -15.09
CA HIS A 207 14.23 4.67 -15.58
C HIS A 207 13.81 4.49 -17.04
N VAL A 208 12.80 5.21 -17.52
CA VAL A 208 12.34 5.17 -18.91
C VAL A 208 13.49 5.38 -19.92
N PHE A 209 14.44 6.28 -19.67
CA PHE A 209 15.55 6.52 -20.58
C PHE A 209 16.49 5.32 -20.67
N HIS A 210 16.77 4.70 -19.53
CA HIS A 210 17.63 3.53 -19.45
C HIS A 210 16.94 2.28 -20.03
N GLN A 211 15.65 2.10 -19.71
CA GLN A 211 14.83 1.00 -20.24
C GLN A 211 14.68 1.09 -21.76
N LEU A 212 14.48 2.30 -22.30
CA LEU A 212 14.41 2.51 -23.74
C LEU A 212 15.72 2.08 -24.42
N LEU A 213 16.87 2.58 -23.96
CA LEU A 213 18.16 2.26 -24.56
C LEU A 213 18.52 0.76 -24.43
N ALA A 214 18.15 0.13 -23.32
CA ALA A 214 18.39 -1.30 -23.12
C ALA A 214 17.42 -2.18 -23.93
N GLY A 215 16.19 -1.71 -24.17
CA GLY A 215 15.13 -2.46 -24.86
C GLY A 215 15.07 -2.22 -26.37
N THR A 216 15.76 -1.21 -26.89
CA THR A 216 15.97 -1.04 -28.34
C THR A 216 17.05 -2.02 -28.79
N SER A 217 16.64 -3.25 -29.11
CA SER A 217 17.42 -4.28 -29.79
C SER A 217 16.72 -4.69 -31.07
#